data_AF-A0A2R6J445-F1
#
_entry.id   AF-A0A2R6J445-F1
#
_cell.length_a   1.000
_cell.length_b   1.000
_cell.length_c   1.000
_cell.angle_alpha   90.00
_cell.angle_beta   90.00
_cell.angle_gamma   90.00
#
_symmetry.space_group_name_H-M   'P 1'
#
loop_
_entity.id
_entity.type
_entity.pdbx_description
1 polymer ?
#
loop_
_entity_poly.entity_id
_entity_poly.type
_entity_poly.pdbx_seq_one_letter_code
_entity_poly.pdbx_strand_id
1 'polypeptide(L)'
;MGRRILGQRRGRGSSTFRAPSHRYKADLSHRTLEDDDVVSGEIVDIEHDPARSAPLADVRFDDGDRRLVLAPEGVTVGDEIQIGVSAEIAPGNTMPLAEIPEGVPVCNVERQPGDGGKFARSSGVSAALLTHDRNAAVVQLPSGEMRRLSPECRATVGVVAGGGRTEKPFVKAGNKHHKMKARGSKYPRVRGVAMNAVDHPFGGGGRQHPGKPKSISRDAPPGRKVGDIASKRTHEGEFTYRGHTLEELEEMTLDEVAELLPARQRRTIERGLSTEQEKLLEEAHGADEEETANDPIRTHLRDMPILPAFVGLTFAVYDGQSFERVEVDPEMLGHYLGEFQLTRQSVEHGQAGIGATRSSKFVPLK
;
A
#
# COMPACT_ATOMS: atom_id res chain seq x y z
N MET A 1 -10.39 -12.57 -29.85
CA MET A 1 -10.16 -11.38 -29.00
C MET A 1 -11.49 -10.98 -28.34
N GLY A 2 -11.47 -10.62 -27.06
CA GLY A 2 -12.68 -10.20 -26.33
C GLY A 2 -13.02 -8.71 -26.50
N ARG A 3 -14.05 -8.26 -25.79
CA ARG A 3 -14.43 -6.85 -25.65
C ARG A 3 -13.59 -6.18 -24.55
N ARG A 4 -13.54 -4.85 -24.58
CA ARG A 4 -12.90 -4.07 -23.52
C ARG A 4 -13.66 -4.20 -22.19
N ILE A 5 -12.92 -4.50 -21.13
CA ILE A 5 -13.45 -4.69 -19.77
C ILE A 5 -13.93 -3.37 -19.16
N LEU A 6 -14.69 -3.45 -18.06
CA LEU A 6 -15.26 -2.27 -17.38
C LEU A 6 -14.19 -1.23 -17.00
N GLY A 7 -13.04 -1.67 -16.50
CA GLY A 7 -11.92 -0.78 -16.13
C GLY A 7 -11.43 0.10 -17.28
N GLN A 8 -11.36 -0.44 -18.50
CA GLN A 8 -10.96 0.33 -19.68
C GLN A 8 -12.04 1.32 -20.14
N ARG A 9 -13.32 1.03 -19.86
CA ARG A 9 -14.42 1.97 -20.17
C ARG A 9 -14.43 3.16 -19.22
N ARG A 10 -13.96 3.00 -17.98
CA ARG A 10 -13.84 4.09 -16.99
C ARG A 10 -12.95 5.23 -17.49
N GLY A 11 -11.79 4.91 -18.07
CA GLY A 11 -10.83 5.90 -18.56
C GLY A 11 -11.34 6.78 -19.71
N ARG A 12 -12.43 6.39 -20.40
CA ARG A 12 -13.05 7.22 -21.44
C ARG A 12 -13.83 8.42 -20.90
N GLY A 13 -14.09 8.49 -19.58
CA GLY A 13 -14.79 9.62 -18.97
C GLY A 13 -16.25 9.80 -19.42
N SER A 14 -16.93 8.72 -19.83
CA SER A 14 -18.35 8.81 -20.19
C SER A 14 -19.22 9.18 -18.97
N SER A 15 -20.42 9.72 -19.21
CA SER A 15 -21.33 10.19 -18.16
C SER A 15 -21.50 9.19 -17.00
N THR A 16 -21.61 7.90 -17.33
CA THR A 16 -21.73 6.78 -16.37
C THR A 16 -20.61 6.69 -15.33
N PHE A 17 -19.41 7.17 -15.64
CA PHE A 17 -18.24 7.11 -14.75
C PHE A 17 -17.80 8.47 -14.22
N ARG A 18 -18.42 9.57 -14.68
CA ARG A 18 -18.10 10.92 -14.19
C ARG A 18 -18.79 11.17 -12.85
N ALA A 19 -18.10 11.93 -12.00
CA ALA A 19 -18.73 12.49 -10.81
C ALA A 19 -19.80 13.52 -11.22
N PRO A 20 -20.87 13.66 -10.42
CA PRO A 20 -21.88 14.70 -10.65
C PRO A 20 -21.35 16.07 -10.19
N SER A 21 -20.31 16.58 -10.84
CA SER A 21 -19.59 17.80 -10.45
C SER A 21 -20.48 19.03 -10.33
N HIS A 22 -21.52 19.15 -11.17
CA HIS A 22 -22.51 20.23 -11.11
C HIS A 22 -23.34 20.26 -9.80
N ARG A 23 -23.28 19.22 -8.97
CA ARG A 23 -23.92 19.16 -7.64
C ARG A 23 -22.93 19.34 -6.49
N TYR A 24 -21.64 19.45 -6.77
CA TYR A 24 -20.63 19.69 -5.74
C TYR A 24 -20.54 21.19 -5.48
N LYS A 25 -20.23 21.55 -4.23
CA LYS A 25 -20.32 22.94 -3.76
C LYS A 25 -19.08 23.74 -4.09
N ALA A 26 -17.93 23.32 -3.58
CA ALA A 26 -16.67 24.04 -3.71
C ALA A 26 -15.48 23.08 -3.74
N ASP A 27 -14.35 23.55 -4.26
CA ASP A 27 -13.05 22.95 -3.95
C ASP A 27 -12.52 23.56 -2.67
N LEU A 28 -12.10 22.70 -1.75
CA LEU A 28 -11.80 23.07 -0.37
C LEU A 28 -10.29 23.18 -0.24
N SER A 29 -9.75 24.18 -0.91
CA SER A 29 -8.36 24.54 -0.83
C SER A 29 -8.13 25.55 0.29
N HIS A 30 -6.99 25.46 0.96
CA HIS A 30 -6.53 26.55 1.83
C HIS A 30 -6.51 27.87 1.07
N ARG A 31 -6.92 28.94 1.75
CA ARG A 31 -6.89 30.29 1.20
C ARG A 31 -5.44 30.70 0.91
N THR A 32 -5.18 31.30 -0.25
CA THR A 32 -3.88 31.90 -0.55
C THR A 32 -3.76 33.21 0.22
N LEU A 33 -2.63 33.41 0.90
CA LEU A 33 -2.29 34.66 1.58
C LEU A 33 -1.34 35.45 0.66
N GLU A 34 -1.53 36.77 0.58
CA GLU A 34 -0.66 37.66 -0.21
C GLU A 34 0.58 38.10 0.58
N ASP A 35 0.46 38.19 1.90
CA ASP A 35 1.51 38.52 2.88
C ASP A 35 1.50 37.50 4.05
N ASP A 36 2.55 37.48 4.89
CA ASP A 36 2.69 36.59 6.06
C ASP A 36 1.73 36.90 7.24
N ASP A 37 0.75 37.79 7.02
CA ASP A 37 -0.22 38.20 8.03
C ASP A 37 -1.29 37.13 8.31
N VAL A 38 -1.82 37.18 9.52
CA VAL A 38 -2.95 36.35 9.96
C VAL A 38 -4.24 36.93 9.41
N VAL A 39 -5.03 36.07 8.76
CA VAL A 39 -6.38 36.40 8.34
C VAL A 39 -7.37 35.65 9.24
N SER A 40 -8.21 36.40 9.93
CA SER A 40 -9.30 35.88 10.74
C SER A 40 -10.62 35.85 9.96
N GLY A 41 -11.51 34.95 10.39
CA GLY A 41 -12.87 34.86 9.86
C GLY A 41 -13.81 34.14 10.81
N GLU A 42 -15.09 34.48 10.73
CA GLU A 42 -16.14 33.92 11.56
C GLU A 42 -16.90 32.81 10.81
N ILE A 43 -17.26 31.75 11.52
CA ILE A 43 -18.09 30.68 10.97
C ILE A 43 -19.55 31.10 10.97
N VAL A 44 -20.11 31.24 9.78
CA VAL A 44 -21.49 31.69 9.57
C VAL A 44 -22.47 30.52 9.57
N ASP A 45 -22.10 29.37 9.00
CA ASP A 45 -22.97 28.21 8.91
C ASP A 45 -22.17 26.89 8.79
N ILE A 46 -22.84 25.76 9.06
CA ILE A 46 -22.30 24.41 8.88
C ILE A 46 -23.18 23.64 7.89
N GLU A 47 -22.60 23.29 6.75
CA GLU A 47 -23.34 22.70 5.64
C GLU A 47 -22.92 21.26 5.32
N HIS A 48 -23.83 20.47 4.74
CA HIS A 48 -23.48 19.16 4.20
C HIS A 48 -22.68 19.27 2.88
N ASP A 49 -21.58 18.53 2.77
CA ASP A 49 -20.87 18.31 1.50
C ASP A 49 -21.35 17.04 0.76
N PRO A 50 -22.00 17.20 -0.41
CA PRO A 50 -22.40 16.07 -1.24
C PRO A 50 -21.22 15.20 -1.72
N ALA A 51 -20.04 15.78 -1.94
CA ALA A 51 -18.89 15.10 -2.52
C ALA A 51 -18.20 14.15 -1.53
N ARG A 52 -18.15 14.50 -0.25
CA ARG A 52 -17.48 13.70 0.80
C ARG A 52 -18.45 13.04 1.77
N SER A 53 -19.70 13.48 1.83
CA SER A 53 -20.68 13.08 2.85
C SER A 53 -20.19 13.39 4.26
N ALA A 54 -19.59 14.57 4.41
CA ALA A 54 -19.05 15.15 5.64
C ALA A 54 -19.56 16.61 5.77
N PRO A 55 -19.54 17.21 6.96
CA PRO A 55 -19.87 18.62 7.12
C PRO A 55 -18.75 19.53 6.58
N LEU A 56 -19.13 20.77 6.28
CA LEU A 56 -18.31 21.90 5.86
C LEU A 56 -18.63 23.10 6.74
N ALA A 57 -17.64 23.95 6.96
CA ALA A 57 -17.86 25.25 7.59
C ALA A 57 -17.89 26.32 6.50
N ASP A 58 -18.90 27.18 6.55
CA ASP A 58 -18.97 28.40 5.75
C ASP A 58 -18.36 29.55 6.54
N VAL A 59 -17.21 30.04 6.09
CA VAL A 59 -16.42 31.05 6.79
C VAL A 59 -16.50 32.37 6.05
N ARG A 60 -16.82 33.43 6.78
CA ARG A 60 -16.73 34.82 6.31
C ARG A 60 -15.50 35.45 6.94
N PHE A 61 -14.50 35.73 6.11
CA PHE A 61 -13.28 36.41 6.51
C PHE A 61 -13.48 37.92 6.63
N ASP A 62 -12.60 38.58 7.39
CA ASP A 62 -12.69 40.01 7.69
C ASP A 62 -12.56 40.92 6.46
N ASP A 63 -11.89 40.44 5.42
CA ASP A 63 -11.75 41.12 4.13
C ASP A 63 -13.03 41.03 3.25
N GLY A 64 -14.09 40.40 3.78
CA GLY A 64 -15.37 40.22 3.10
C GLY A 64 -15.44 39.01 2.18
N ASP A 65 -14.36 38.21 2.09
CA ASP A 65 -14.37 36.95 1.35
C ASP A 65 -15.16 35.87 2.10
N ARG A 66 -15.94 35.07 1.37
CA ARG A 66 -16.76 34.00 1.95
C ARG A 66 -16.45 32.69 1.25
N ARG A 67 -15.99 31.69 2.00
CA ARG A 67 -15.57 30.39 1.45
C ARG A 67 -15.99 29.22 2.32
N LEU A 68 -16.27 28.11 1.65
CA LEU A 68 -16.44 26.83 2.32
C LEU A 68 -15.06 26.23 2.62
N VAL A 69 -14.80 25.93 3.88
CA VAL A 69 -13.57 25.29 4.35
C VAL A 69 -13.83 23.91 4.92
N LEU A 70 -12.79 23.08 4.98
CA LEU A 70 -12.91 21.78 5.62
C LEU A 70 -13.06 21.96 7.13
N ALA A 71 -14.23 21.58 7.66
CA ALA A 71 -14.51 21.65 9.09
C ALA A 71 -13.79 20.51 9.85
N PRO A 72 -12.94 20.83 10.83
CA PRO A 72 -12.57 19.87 11.85
C PRO A 72 -13.69 19.65 12.86
N GLU A 73 -13.58 18.58 13.63
CA GLU A 73 -14.50 18.24 14.71
C GLU A 73 -14.38 19.25 15.86
N GLY A 74 -15.52 19.58 16.48
CA GLY A 74 -15.59 20.54 17.59
C GLY A 74 -15.89 21.99 17.19
N VAL A 75 -15.87 22.28 15.89
CA VAL A 75 -16.15 23.62 15.35
C VAL A 75 -17.65 23.93 15.32
N THR A 76 -18.03 25.14 15.75
CA THR A 76 -19.40 25.62 15.89
C THR A 76 -19.63 26.97 15.20
N VAL A 77 -20.90 27.36 15.00
CA VAL A 77 -21.26 28.64 14.38
C VAL A 77 -20.94 29.78 15.35
N GLY A 78 -20.27 30.82 14.85
CA GLY A 78 -19.78 31.95 15.63
C GLY A 78 -18.33 31.82 16.13
N ASP A 79 -17.69 30.66 15.94
CA ASP A 79 -16.26 30.50 16.23
C ASP A 79 -15.41 31.30 15.23
N GLU A 80 -14.27 31.80 15.70
CA GLU A 80 -13.25 32.47 14.88
C GLU A 80 -12.24 31.44 14.37
N ILE A 81 -11.96 31.45 13.07
CA ILE A 81 -10.91 30.67 12.40
C ILE A 81 -9.83 31.61 11.90
N GLN A 82 -8.58 31.27 12.17
CA GLN A 82 -7.40 31.99 11.74
C GLN A 82 -6.59 31.21 10.71
N ILE A 83 -6.06 31.91 9.71
CA ILE A 83 -5.16 31.35 8.70
C ILE A 83 -3.90 32.23 8.64
N GLY A 84 -2.73 31.65 8.92
CA GLY A 84 -1.46 32.39 8.85
C GLY A 84 -0.35 31.73 9.65
N VAL A 85 0.85 32.31 9.58
CA VAL A 85 2.02 31.87 10.36
C VAL A 85 1.81 32.15 11.86
N SER A 86 1.28 33.32 12.19
CA SER A 86 1.03 33.72 13.59
C SER A 86 -0.36 33.32 14.12
N ALA A 87 -1.04 32.37 13.46
CA ALA A 87 -2.36 31.91 13.89
C ALA A 87 -2.27 31.14 15.21
N GLU A 88 -3.27 31.28 16.07
CA GLU A 88 -3.30 30.55 17.34
C GLU A 88 -3.44 29.03 17.11
N ILE A 89 -2.79 28.21 17.95
CA ILE A 89 -2.87 26.74 17.88
C ILE A 89 -4.21 26.29 18.47
N ALA A 90 -5.27 26.46 17.70
CA ALA A 90 -6.63 26.06 18.05
C ALA A 90 -7.26 25.19 16.95
N PRO A 91 -8.17 24.26 17.28
CA PRO A 91 -8.88 23.46 16.27
C PRO A 91 -9.64 24.34 15.28
N GLY A 92 -9.44 24.12 13.99
CA GLY A 92 -10.01 24.98 12.93
C GLY A 92 -8.98 25.91 12.28
N ASN A 93 -7.95 26.31 13.02
CA ASN A 93 -6.93 27.21 12.49
C ASN A 93 -6.00 26.51 11.52
N THR A 94 -5.53 27.25 10.52
CA THR A 94 -4.66 26.74 9.46
C THR A 94 -3.34 27.49 9.46
N MET A 95 -2.24 26.76 9.60
CA MET A 95 -0.90 27.33 9.71
C MET A 95 0.13 26.41 9.04
N PRO A 96 1.36 26.89 8.77
CA PRO A 96 2.45 26.03 8.30
C PRO A 96 2.77 24.92 9.31
N LEU A 97 3.22 23.76 8.82
CA LEU A 97 3.63 22.67 9.69
C LEU A 97 4.72 23.11 10.67
N ALA A 98 5.61 24.03 10.28
CA ALA A 98 6.66 24.58 11.14
C ALA A 98 6.15 25.18 12.47
N GLU A 99 4.94 25.74 12.48
CA GLU A 99 4.36 26.44 13.62
C GLU A 99 3.48 25.53 14.50
N ILE A 100 3.13 24.34 14.01
CA ILE A 100 2.26 23.41 14.73
C ILE A 100 3.12 22.58 15.70
N PRO A 101 2.75 22.45 16.99
CA PRO A 101 3.51 21.59 17.91
C PRO A 101 3.49 20.11 17.52
N GLU A 102 4.55 19.38 17.90
CA GLU A 102 4.59 17.93 17.75
C GLU A 102 3.47 17.25 18.54
N GLY A 103 2.93 16.17 17.99
CA GLY A 103 1.85 15.39 18.57
C GLY A 103 0.45 15.95 18.30
N VAL A 104 0.32 17.16 17.75
CA VAL A 104 -0.98 17.75 17.44
C VAL A 104 -1.61 17.04 16.22
N PRO A 105 -2.89 16.62 16.31
CA PRO A 105 -3.60 16.07 15.16
C PRO A 105 -3.90 17.18 14.16
N VAL A 106 -3.62 16.92 12.89
CA VAL A 106 -3.84 17.87 11.78
C VAL A 106 -4.64 17.22 10.66
N CYS A 107 -5.30 18.05 9.86
CA CYS A 107 -6.07 17.62 8.68
C CYS A 107 -5.82 18.56 7.49
N ASN A 108 -6.29 18.15 6.31
CA ASN A 108 -6.09 18.89 5.06
C ASN A 108 -4.63 19.27 4.75
N VAL A 109 -3.67 18.38 5.04
CA VAL A 109 -2.24 18.68 4.90
C VAL A 109 -1.85 18.83 3.43
N GLU A 110 -1.11 19.90 3.11
CA GLU A 110 -0.53 20.13 1.79
C GLU A 110 0.53 19.10 1.42
N ARG A 111 0.62 18.72 0.14
CA ARG A 111 1.73 17.88 -0.35
C ARG A 111 2.94 18.75 -0.72
N GLN A 112 2.67 19.90 -1.30
CA GLN A 112 3.64 20.96 -1.60
C GLN A 112 3.07 22.28 -1.08
N PRO A 113 3.93 23.20 -0.59
CA PRO A 113 3.48 24.49 -0.09
C PRO A 113 2.57 25.19 -1.11
N GLY A 114 1.38 25.60 -0.69
CA GLY A 114 0.41 26.31 -1.52
C GLY A 114 -0.50 25.45 -2.40
N ASP A 115 -0.42 24.11 -2.35
CA ASP A 115 -1.29 23.24 -3.16
C ASP A 115 -2.75 23.12 -2.65
N GLY A 116 -3.05 23.73 -1.51
CA GLY A 116 -4.39 23.86 -0.94
C GLY A 116 -4.85 22.65 -0.11
N GLY A 117 -4.02 21.63 0.08
CA GLY A 117 -4.31 20.48 0.93
C GLY A 117 -4.70 19.24 0.13
N LYS A 118 -3.99 18.14 0.38
CA LYS A 118 -4.15 16.86 -0.33
C LYS A 118 -4.39 15.67 0.59
N PHE A 119 -3.80 15.67 1.77
CA PHE A 119 -3.87 14.55 2.70
C PHE A 119 -4.89 14.79 3.82
N ALA A 120 -5.35 13.70 4.43
CA ALA A 120 -6.26 13.72 5.58
C ALA A 120 -7.51 14.63 5.39
N ARG A 121 -8.27 14.41 4.30
CA ARG A 121 -9.48 15.19 3.94
C ARG A 121 -10.81 14.43 4.07
N SER A 122 -10.74 13.16 4.47
CA SER A 122 -11.92 12.27 4.56
C SER A 122 -12.58 12.37 5.93
N SER A 123 -13.85 12.01 6.05
CA SER A 123 -14.57 12.07 7.33
C SER A 123 -13.84 11.30 8.44
N GLY A 124 -13.60 11.94 9.59
CA GLY A 124 -13.02 11.31 10.79
C GLY A 124 -11.54 10.97 10.72
N VAL A 125 -10.80 11.42 9.70
CA VAL A 125 -9.36 11.13 9.59
C VAL A 125 -8.54 12.33 10.01
N SER A 126 -7.35 12.07 10.54
CA SER A 126 -6.30 13.05 10.82
C SER A 126 -4.94 12.47 10.45
N ALA A 127 -3.97 13.37 10.33
CA ALA A 127 -2.56 13.07 10.29
C ALA A 127 -1.97 13.49 11.64
N ALA A 128 -0.91 12.82 12.09
CA ALA A 128 -0.17 13.21 13.28
C ALA A 128 1.17 13.79 12.88
N LEU A 129 1.48 14.99 13.39
CA LEU A 129 2.78 15.62 13.19
C LEU A 129 3.75 15.08 14.24
N LEU A 130 4.81 14.42 13.83
CA LEU A 130 5.69 13.68 14.74
C LEU A 130 7.03 14.34 14.98
N THR A 131 7.59 15.01 13.98
CA THR A 131 8.92 15.60 14.10
C THR A 131 9.00 16.89 13.30
N HIS A 132 9.54 17.92 13.95
CA HIS A 132 9.97 19.17 13.34
C HIS A 132 11.46 19.16 13.08
N ASP A 133 11.81 19.42 11.83
CA ASP A 133 13.17 19.77 11.44
C ASP A 133 13.09 21.01 10.54
N ARG A 134 14.17 21.78 10.47
CA ARG A 134 14.29 22.96 9.62
C ARG A 134 14.12 22.63 8.13
N ASN A 135 14.47 21.41 7.75
CA ASN A 135 14.44 20.96 6.36
C ASN A 135 13.20 20.13 6.01
N ALA A 136 12.59 19.45 6.98
CA ALA A 136 11.47 18.55 6.73
C ALA A 136 10.61 18.35 7.98
N ALA A 137 9.29 18.42 7.81
CA ALA A 137 8.33 17.94 8.78
C ALA A 137 7.98 16.47 8.50
N VAL A 138 7.96 15.62 9.53
CA VAL A 138 7.54 14.22 9.40
C VAL A 138 6.10 14.07 9.88
N VAL A 139 5.22 13.71 8.96
CA VAL A 139 3.79 13.53 9.22
C VAL A 139 3.41 12.07 9.03
N GLN A 140 2.77 11.48 10.03
CA GLN A 140 2.11 10.19 9.92
C GLN A 140 0.74 10.37 9.29
N LEU A 141 0.51 9.76 8.12
CA LEU A 141 -0.75 9.80 7.41
C LEU A 141 -1.78 8.83 8.03
N PRO A 142 -3.09 8.96 7.71
CA PRO A 142 -4.12 8.01 8.17
C PRO A 142 -3.87 6.55 7.77
N SER A 143 -2.99 6.29 6.80
CA SER A 143 -2.57 4.95 6.40
C SER A 143 -1.53 4.32 7.32
N GLY A 144 -0.97 5.07 8.27
CA GLY A 144 0.22 4.72 9.05
C GLY A 144 1.54 5.02 8.33
N GLU A 145 1.50 5.47 7.08
CA GLU A 145 2.70 5.83 6.32
C GLU A 145 3.33 7.12 6.87
N MET A 146 4.62 7.05 7.14
CA MET A 146 5.45 8.19 7.54
C MET A 146 5.91 8.95 6.31
N ARG A 147 5.51 10.23 6.21
CA ARG A 147 5.81 11.06 5.04
C ARG A 147 6.58 12.30 5.43
N ARG A 148 7.69 12.53 4.73
CA ARG A 148 8.49 13.76 4.82
C ARG A 148 7.87 14.84 3.93
N LEU A 149 7.56 16.00 4.50
CA LEU A 149 6.96 17.16 3.84
C LEU A 149 7.79 18.42 4.12
N SER A 150 7.59 19.47 3.34
CA SER A 150 8.19 20.78 3.65
C SER A 150 7.57 21.33 4.94
N PRO A 151 8.35 21.95 5.84
CA PRO A 151 7.81 22.66 7.00
C PRO A 151 6.86 23.81 6.61
N GLU A 152 7.01 24.36 5.39
CA GLU A 152 6.15 25.41 4.84
C GLU A 152 4.79 24.89 4.34
N CYS A 153 4.62 23.56 4.22
CA CYS A 153 3.31 23.00 3.88
C CYS A 153 2.29 23.39 4.97
N ARG A 154 1.09 23.81 4.58
CA ARG A 154 0.05 24.19 5.53
C ARG A 154 -0.85 23.02 5.92
N ALA A 155 -1.36 23.07 7.13
CA ALA A 155 -2.34 22.12 7.64
C ALA A 155 -3.34 22.81 8.57
N THR A 156 -4.53 22.23 8.68
CA THR A 156 -5.56 22.68 9.63
C THR A 156 -5.46 21.86 10.91
N VAL A 157 -5.42 22.50 12.07
CA VAL A 157 -5.38 21.82 13.36
C VAL A 157 -6.72 21.12 13.62
N GLY A 158 -6.66 19.85 14.04
CA GLY A 158 -7.80 19.02 14.39
C GLY A 158 -8.02 17.81 13.49
N VAL A 159 -9.07 17.06 13.81
CA VAL A 159 -9.53 15.87 13.07
C VAL A 159 -10.68 16.28 12.15
N VAL A 160 -10.78 15.73 10.94
CA VAL A 160 -11.90 16.05 10.04
C VAL A 160 -13.23 15.61 10.65
N ALA A 161 -14.22 16.50 10.65
CA ALA A 161 -15.54 16.20 11.19
C ALA A 161 -16.27 15.04 10.46
N GLY A 162 -17.21 14.41 11.17
CA GLY A 162 -17.97 13.26 10.68
C GLY A 162 -17.30 11.91 10.93
N GLY A 163 -16.58 11.78 12.07
CA GLY A 163 -16.11 10.50 12.60
C GLY A 163 -17.22 9.46 12.75
N GLY A 164 -16.84 8.18 12.84
CA GLY A 164 -17.78 7.06 13.01
C GLY A 164 -18.71 6.78 11.81
N ARG A 165 -18.66 7.56 10.72
CA ARG A 165 -19.54 7.38 9.55
C ARG A 165 -19.46 5.98 8.92
N THR A 166 -18.32 5.30 9.05
CA THR A 166 -18.10 3.95 8.51
C THR A 166 -18.56 2.83 9.43
N GLU A 167 -18.74 3.10 10.72
CA GLU A 167 -19.15 2.10 11.72
C GLU A 167 -20.59 1.65 11.47
N LYS A 168 -21.46 2.58 11.04
CA LYS A 168 -22.84 2.26 10.69
C LYS A 168 -22.92 1.51 9.35
N PRO A 169 -23.42 0.26 9.32
CA PRO A 169 -23.57 -0.47 8.06
C PRO A 169 -24.67 0.12 7.18
N PHE A 170 -24.59 -0.12 5.87
CA PHE A 170 -25.60 0.38 4.92
C PHE A 170 -26.97 -0.31 5.07
N VAL A 171 -27.01 -1.53 5.60
CA VAL A 171 -28.19 -2.41 5.77
C VAL A 171 -28.85 -2.84 4.45
N LYS A 172 -29.26 -1.90 3.59
CA LYS A 172 -29.97 -2.17 2.33
C LYS A 172 -29.27 -1.58 1.10
N ALA A 173 -29.50 -2.22 -0.05
CA ALA A 173 -28.93 -1.79 -1.33
C ALA A 173 -29.37 -0.35 -1.74
N GLY A 174 -30.57 0.08 -1.35
CA GLY A 174 -31.07 1.44 -1.61
C GLY A 174 -30.20 2.52 -0.97
N ASN A 175 -29.77 2.33 0.28
CA ASN A 175 -28.89 3.29 0.96
C ASN A 175 -27.55 3.42 0.23
N LYS A 176 -26.99 2.30 -0.23
CA LYS A 176 -25.76 2.29 -1.03
C LYS A 176 -25.96 2.93 -2.41
N HIS A 177 -27.13 2.74 -3.03
CA HIS A 177 -27.49 3.38 -4.31
C HIS A 177 -27.47 4.91 -4.20
N HIS A 178 -28.10 5.48 -3.17
CA HIS A 178 -28.12 6.94 -2.98
C HIS A 178 -26.71 7.52 -2.77
N LYS A 179 -25.87 6.86 -1.97
CA LYS A 179 -24.45 7.26 -1.81
C LYS A 179 -23.69 7.19 -3.14
N MET A 180 -23.86 6.11 -3.90
CA MET A 180 -23.14 5.94 -5.17
C MET A 180 -23.59 6.94 -6.24
N LYS A 181 -24.86 7.39 -6.22
CA LYS A 181 -25.36 8.45 -7.12
C LYS A 181 -24.68 9.80 -6.86
N ALA A 182 -24.15 10.03 -5.66
CA ALA A 182 -23.35 11.21 -5.31
C ALA A 182 -21.85 11.04 -5.59
N ARG A 183 -21.43 9.98 -6.28
CA ARG A 183 -20.01 9.70 -6.60
C ARG A 183 -19.85 9.35 -8.08
N GLY A 184 -18.64 9.53 -8.61
CA GLY A 184 -18.27 9.10 -9.97
C GLY A 184 -17.98 7.60 -10.07
N SER A 185 -18.84 6.75 -9.50
CA SER A 185 -18.63 5.30 -9.41
C SER A 185 -19.79 4.53 -9.98
N LYS A 186 -19.50 3.61 -10.92
CA LYS A 186 -20.51 2.68 -11.42
C LYS A 186 -20.90 1.67 -10.34
N TYR A 187 -22.18 1.65 -10.01
CA TYR A 187 -22.83 0.71 -9.12
C TYR A 187 -24.18 0.28 -9.71
N PRO A 188 -24.64 -0.97 -9.51
CA PRO A 188 -23.95 -2.10 -8.87
C PRO A 188 -22.78 -2.64 -9.70
N ARG A 189 -21.95 -3.49 -9.09
CA ARG A 189 -20.81 -4.15 -9.76
C ARG A 189 -21.13 -5.63 -9.98
N VAL A 190 -21.02 -6.09 -11.22
CA VAL A 190 -21.15 -7.52 -11.58
C VAL A 190 -19.78 -8.17 -11.39
N ARG A 191 -19.73 -9.36 -10.77
CA ARG A 191 -18.49 -10.12 -10.60
C ARG A 191 -17.96 -10.57 -11.97
N GLY A 192 -16.65 -10.43 -12.22
CA GLY A 192 -16.04 -10.82 -13.49
C GLY A 192 -16.24 -12.30 -13.84
N VAL A 193 -16.29 -13.17 -12.83
CA VAL A 193 -16.56 -14.61 -12.98
C VAL A 193 -18.00 -14.94 -13.43
N ALA A 194 -18.93 -14.02 -13.23
CA ALA A 194 -20.31 -14.17 -13.70
C ALA A 194 -20.51 -13.59 -15.11
N MET A 195 -19.44 -13.11 -15.76
CA MET A 195 -19.49 -12.58 -17.12
C MET A 195 -19.12 -13.66 -18.14
N ASN A 196 -19.41 -13.41 -19.41
CA ASN A 196 -18.93 -14.24 -20.51
C ASN A 196 -17.41 -14.08 -20.71
N ALA A 197 -16.74 -15.10 -21.27
CA ALA A 197 -15.30 -15.06 -21.57
C ALA A 197 -14.91 -13.88 -22.49
N VAL A 198 -15.85 -13.39 -23.29
CA VAL A 198 -15.66 -12.22 -24.16
C VAL A 198 -15.55 -10.90 -23.36
N ASP A 199 -16.19 -10.79 -22.20
CA ASP A 199 -16.30 -9.53 -21.45
C ASP A 199 -15.29 -9.41 -20.28
N HIS A 200 -14.74 -10.52 -19.79
CA HIS A 200 -13.77 -10.52 -18.68
C HIS A 200 -12.78 -11.69 -18.76
N PRO A 201 -11.49 -11.51 -18.36
CA PRO A 201 -10.50 -12.61 -18.32
C PRO A 201 -10.86 -13.81 -17.43
N PHE A 202 -11.81 -13.62 -16.50
CA PHE A 202 -12.30 -14.66 -15.58
C PHE A 202 -13.69 -15.18 -15.97
N GLY A 203 -14.25 -14.71 -17.09
CA GLY A 203 -15.59 -15.08 -17.52
C GLY A 203 -15.63 -16.39 -18.31
N GLY A 204 -16.82 -16.96 -18.44
CA GLY A 204 -17.08 -18.22 -19.15
C GLY A 204 -16.99 -19.47 -18.25
N GLY A 205 -16.87 -20.63 -18.90
CA GLY A 205 -16.90 -21.94 -18.24
C GLY A 205 -18.31 -22.47 -17.99
N GLY A 206 -18.44 -23.78 -17.73
CA GLY A 206 -19.70 -24.43 -17.38
C GLY A 206 -20.16 -24.17 -15.94
N ARG A 207 -19.24 -23.71 -15.08
CA ARG A 207 -19.49 -23.27 -13.70
C ARG A 207 -18.72 -21.97 -13.43
N GLN A 208 -19.10 -21.21 -12.40
CA GLN A 208 -18.40 -19.96 -12.06
C GLN A 208 -17.06 -20.25 -11.36
N HIS A 209 -15.95 -20.08 -12.07
CA HIS A 209 -14.60 -20.07 -11.51
C HIS A 209 -13.67 -19.17 -12.34
N PRO A 210 -12.60 -18.58 -11.77
CA PRO A 210 -11.74 -17.66 -12.51
C PRO A 210 -10.99 -18.25 -13.71
N GLY A 211 -10.85 -19.59 -13.76
CA GLY A 211 -10.14 -20.31 -14.83
C GLY A 211 -8.63 -20.06 -14.92
N LYS A 212 -8.09 -19.14 -14.09
CA LYS A 212 -6.67 -18.74 -13.99
C LYS A 212 -6.36 -18.23 -12.57
N PRO A 213 -5.09 -18.19 -12.14
CA PRO A 213 -4.69 -17.53 -10.91
C PRO A 213 -5.15 -16.06 -10.87
N LYS A 214 -5.55 -15.58 -9.70
CA LYS A 214 -6.00 -14.19 -9.50
C LYS A 214 -4.83 -13.20 -9.39
N SER A 215 -3.69 -13.67 -8.88
CA SER A 215 -2.47 -12.88 -8.76
C SER A 215 -1.91 -12.59 -10.13
N ILE A 216 -1.78 -11.31 -10.46
CA ILE A 216 -1.33 -10.86 -11.77
C ILE A 216 -0.13 -9.93 -11.65
N SER A 217 0.82 -10.06 -12.58
CA SER A 217 2.00 -9.19 -12.66
C SER A 217 1.60 -7.71 -12.78
N ARG A 218 2.42 -6.85 -12.16
CA ARG A 218 2.33 -5.39 -12.26
C ARG A 218 2.44 -4.91 -13.70
N ASP A 219 3.13 -5.65 -14.57
CA ASP A 219 3.41 -5.26 -15.96
C ASP A 219 2.34 -5.76 -16.95
N ALA A 220 1.31 -6.45 -16.46
CA ALA A 220 0.23 -6.91 -17.31
C ALA A 220 -0.47 -5.73 -18.03
N PRO A 221 -0.83 -5.86 -19.32
CA PRO A 221 -1.45 -4.78 -20.06
C PRO A 221 -2.86 -4.45 -19.52
N PRO A 222 -3.35 -3.21 -19.68
CA PRO A 222 -4.72 -2.84 -19.34
C PRO A 222 -5.73 -3.75 -20.06
N GLY A 223 -6.65 -4.35 -19.31
CA GLY A 223 -7.59 -5.37 -19.83
C GLY A 223 -7.24 -6.79 -19.38
N ARG A 224 -5.94 -7.09 -19.17
CA ARG A 224 -5.46 -8.33 -18.56
C ARG A 224 -5.18 -8.17 -17.06
N LYS A 225 -4.81 -6.96 -16.62
CA LYS A 225 -4.55 -6.61 -15.20
C LYS A 225 -5.86 -6.57 -14.40
N VAL A 226 -6.34 -7.74 -13.95
CA VAL A 226 -7.56 -7.93 -13.14
C VAL A 226 -7.30 -8.95 -12.03
N GLY A 227 -8.12 -8.93 -10.98
CA GLY A 227 -7.91 -9.79 -9.80
C GLY A 227 -7.02 -9.12 -8.77
N ASP A 228 -6.10 -9.89 -8.21
CA ASP A 228 -5.18 -9.47 -7.14
C ASP A 228 -3.93 -8.89 -7.80
N ILE A 229 -3.93 -7.57 -7.99
CA ILE A 229 -2.92 -6.87 -8.79
C ILE A 229 -1.63 -6.72 -7.99
N ALA A 230 -0.54 -7.32 -8.48
CA ALA A 230 0.78 -7.25 -7.85
C ALA A 230 0.72 -7.58 -6.34
N SER A 231 -0.09 -8.58 -5.98
CA SER A 231 -0.21 -9.07 -4.61
C SER A 231 1.14 -9.56 -4.11
N LYS A 232 1.62 -9.00 -2.99
CA LYS A 232 2.76 -9.58 -2.26
C LYS A 232 2.36 -10.89 -1.56
N ARG A 233 1.14 -10.92 -1.02
CA ARG A 233 0.47 -12.08 -0.38
C ARG A 233 -1.03 -12.04 -0.68
N THR A 234 -1.73 -13.16 -0.56
CA THR A 234 -3.17 -13.26 -0.86
C THR A 234 -4.02 -13.79 0.29
N HIS A 235 -3.45 -14.53 1.24
CA HIS A 235 -4.14 -15.01 2.43
C HIS A 235 -3.81 -14.19 3.69
N GLU A 236 -4.79 -14.04 4.56
CA GLU A 236 -4.63 -13.67 5.97
C GLU A 236 -4.70 -14.99 6.77
N GLY A 237 -3.60 -15.34 7.46
CA GLY A 237 -3.37 -16.61 8.14
C GLY A 237 -1.87 -16.89 8.30
N GLU A 238 -1.53 -17.81 9.22
CA GLU A 238 -0.21 -18.45 9.30
C GLU A 238 0.11 -19.15 7.99
N PHE A 239 1.38 -19.19 7.62
CA PHE A 239 1.80 -19.86 6.40
C PHE A 239 1.45 -21.35 6.50
N THR A 240 0.68 -21.85 5.54
CA THR A 240 0.39 -23.29 5.43
C THR A 240 1.01 -23.86 4.18
N TYR A 241 1.81 -24.92 4.32
CA TYR A 241 2.34 -25.65 3.17
C TYR A 241 1.41 -26.80 2.81
N ARG A 242 0.75 -26.71 1.66
CA ARG A 242 -0.20 -27.73 1.14
C ARG A 242 -1.29 -28.18 2.13
N GLY A 243 -1.65 -27.34 3.10
CA GLY A 243 -2.71 -27.60 4.08
C GLY A 243 -2.22 -27.88 5.50
N HIS A 244 -0.90 -27.93 5.73
CA HIS A 244 -0.28 -28.11 7.05
C HIS A 244 0.34 -26.80 7.55
N THR A 245 0.27 -26.52 8.84
CA THR A 245 0.91 -25.33 9.46
C THR A 245 2.42 -25.54 9.65
N LEU A 246 3.14 -24.45 9.97
CA LEU A 246 4.57 -24.49 10.35
C LEU A 246 4.82 -25.05 11.77
N GLU A 247 3.79 -25.52 12.45
CA GLU A 247 3.95 -26.27 13.70
C GLU A 247 3.75 -27.78 13.45
N GLU A 248 3.04 -28.14 12.38
CA GLU A 248 2.72 -29.53 12.02
C GLU A 248 3.76 -30.18 11.09
N LEU A 249 4.50 -29.40 10.29
CA LEU A 249 5.39 -29.89 9.21
C LEU A 249 6.71 -30.49 9.69
N GLU A 250 7.20 -30.05 10.84
CA GLU A 250 8.47 -30.37 11.46
C GLU A 250 8.30 -31.48 12.50
N GLU A 251 7.06 -31.73 12.94
CA GLU A 251 6.66 -32.95 13.64
C GLU A 251 6.48 -34.16 12.71
N MET A 252 6.28 -33.93 11.41
CA MET A 252 6.14 -34.98 10.40
C MET A 252 7.48 -35.66 10.09
N THR A 253 7.42 -36.94 9.70
CA THR A 253 8.62 -37.66 9.25
C THR A 253 9.09 -37.13 7.90
N LEU A 254 10.40 -37.28 7.61
CA LEU A 254 10.99 -36.82 6.35
C LEU A 254 10.30 -37.40 5.10
N ASP A 255 9.81 -38.65 5.18
CA ASP A 255 9.07 -39.31 4.10
C ASP A 255 7.67 -38.68 3.89
N GLU A 256 6.94 -38.36 4.96
CA GLU A 256 5.65 -37.69 4.88
C GLU A 256 5.79 -36.27 4.32
N VAL A 257 6.82 -35.54 4.77
CA VAL A 257 7.18 -34.23 4.19
C VAL A 257 7.51 -34.38 2.70
N ALA A 258 8.26 -35.42 2.30
CA ALA A 258 8.61 -35.63 0.90
C ALA A 258 7.37 -35.81 -0.01
N GLU A 259 6.29 -36.42 0.47
CA GLU A 259 5.02 -36.50 -0.28
C GLU A 259 4.40 -35.13 -0.54
N LEU A 260 4.58 -34.19 0.39
CA LEU A 260 4.15 -32.80 0.27
C LEU A 260 5.07 -31.96 -0.61
N LEU A 261 6.30 -32.36 -0.90
CA LEU A 261 7.21 -31.55 -1.72
C LEU A 261 6.96 -31.71 -3.23
N PRO A 262 7.50 -30.81 -4.09
CA PRO A 262 7.47 -31.00 -5.54
C PRO A 262 8.27 -32.23 -5.98
N ALA A 263 7.93 -32.79 -7.14
CA ALA A 263 8.43 -34.08 -7.60
C ALA A 263 9.97 -34.19 -7.74
N ARG A 264 10.70 -33.08 -7.80
CA ARG A 264 12.18 -33.09 -7.91
C ARG A 264 12.82 -33.33 -6.54
N GLN A 265 12.42 -32.56 -5.54
CA GLN A 265 12.87 -32.62 -4.15
C GLN A 265 12.46 -33.95 -3.51
N ARG A 266 11.21 -34.38 -3.72
CA ARG A 266 10.73 -35.70 -3.29
C ARG A 266 11.63 -36.83 -3.78
N ARG A 267 12.01 -36.82 -5.06
CA ARG A 267 12.92 -37.84 -5.63
C ARG A 267 14.32 -37.79 -5.05
N THR A 268 14.80 -36.62 -4.63
CA THR A 268 16.09 -36.50 -3.94
C THR A 268 16.03 -37.19 -2.58
N ILE A 269 14.95 -36.96 -1.82
CA ILE A 269 14.76 -37.56 -0.50
C ILE A 269 14.54 -39.08 -0.61
N GLU A 270 13.66 -39.53 -1.50
CA GLU A 270 13.38 -40.97 -1.72
C GLU A 270 14.62 -41.77 -2.16
N ARG A 271 15.61 -41.12 -2.78
CA ARG A 271 16.87 -41.76 -3.18
C ARG A 271 17.88 -41.87 -2.03
N GLY A 272 17.60 -41.23 -0.89
CA GLY A 272 18.52 -41.04 0.22
C GLY A 272 19.33 -39.75 0.06
N LEU A 273 19.43 -39.00 1.16
CA LEU A 273 20.33 -37.86 1.27
C LEU A 273 21.78 -38.36 1.34
N SER A 274 22.71 -37.54 0.85
CA SER A 274 24.14 -37.83 1.04
C SER A 274 24.55 -37.59 2.50
N THR A 275 25.64 -38.23 2.95
CA THR A 275 26.15 -38.07 4.33
C THR A 275 26.41 -36.62 4.72
N GLU A 276 26.83 -35.76 3.77
CA GLU A 276 27.03 -34.33 4.02
C GLU A 276 25.69 -33.58 4.17
N GLN A 277 24.65 -33.98 3.43
CA GLN A 277 23.29 -33.43 3.55
C GLN A 277 22.62 -33.86 4.86
N GLU A 278 22.86 -35.09 5.32
CA GLU A 278 22.41 -35.59 6.62
C GLU A 278 23.05 -34.79 7.76
N LYS A 279 24.36 -34.55 7.73
CA LYS A 279 25.05 -33.70 8.72
C LYS A 279 24.50 -32.29 8.76
N LEU A 280 24.25 -31.67 7.60
CA LEU A 280 23.66 -30.32 7.54
C LEU A 280 22.24 -30.30 8.13
N LEU A 281 21.48 -31.37 7.92
CA LEU A 281 20.15 -31.51 8.49
C LEU A 281 20.21 -31.65 10.01
N GLU A 282 21.12 -32.47 10.54
CA GLU A 282 21.36 -32.62 11.99
C GLU A 282 21.84 -31.31 12.62
N GLU A 283 22.74 -30.57 11.97
CA GLU A 283 23.22 -29.26 12.41
C GLU A 283 22.08 -28.25 12.49
N ALA A 284 21.18 -28.23 11.51
CA ALA A 284 20.00 -27.37 11.53
C ALA A 284 18.99 -27.73 12.62
N HIS A 285 18.80 -29.02 12.95
CA HIS A 285 17.89 -29.43 14.04
C HIS A 285 18.37 -28.97 15.42
N GLY A 286 19.67 -28.76 15.60
CA GLY A 286 20.26 -28.31 16.86
C GLY A 286 20.47 -26.80 16.94
N ALA A 287 20.11 -26.03 15.92
CA ALA A 287 20.43 -24.61 15.81
C ALA A 287 19.22 -23.72 16.13
N ASP A 288 19.46 -22.63 16.86
CA ASP A 288 18.45 -21.62 17.19
C ASP A 288 18.44 -20.45 16.17
N GLU A 289 17.28 -19.84 15.95
CA GLU A 289 17.10 -18.72 15.00
C GLU A 289 18.02 -17.52 15.33
N GLU A 290 18.10 -17.14 16.62
CA GLU A 290 18.92 -15.99 17.05
C GLU A 290 20.43 -16.23 16.91
N GLU A 291 20.86 -17.48 17.05
CA GLU A 291 22.27 -17.86 16.90
C GLU A 291 22.67 -17.79 15.42
N THR A 292 21.88 -18.40 14.54
CA THR A 292 22.17 -18.46 13.11
C THR A 292 22.09 -17.10 12.42
N ALA A 293 21.25 -16.17 12.91
CA ALA A 293 21.20 -14.80 12.41
C ALA A 293 22.53 -14.05 12.56
N ASN A 294 23.26 -14.33 13.66
CA ASN A 294 24.56 -13.73 13.94
C ASN A 294 25.69 -14.52 13.26
N ASP A 295 25.73 -15.84 13.46
CA ASP A 295 26.69 -16.76 12.85
C ASP A 295 25.99 -17.80 11.96
N PRO A 296 25.86 -17.52 10.65
CA PRO A 296 25.06 -18.36 9.75
C PRO A 296 25.74 -19.69 9.43
N ILE A 297 24.94 -20.75 9.32
CA ILE A 297 25.42 -22.11 8.99
C ILE A 297 26.02 -22.11 7.58
N ARG A 298 27.34 -22.32 7.49
CA ARG A 298 28.06 -22.26 6.21
C ARG A 298 27.95 -23.57 5.44
N THR A 299 27.45 -23.50 4.21
CA THR A 299 27.25 -24.70 3.39
C THR A 299 27.61 -24.51 1.91
N HIS A 300 28.24 -25.55 1.34
CA HIS A 300 28.44 -25.69 -0.10
C HIS A 300 27.32 -26.51 -0.76
N LEU A 301 26.42 -27.10 0.03
CA LEU A 301 25.36 -28.00 -0.42
C LEU A 301 24.19 -27.22 -1.01
N ARG A 302 24.41 -26.69 -2.21
CA ARG A 302 23.43 -25.92 -2.99
C ARG A 302 22.24 -26.75 -3.46
N ASP A 303 22.41 -28.06 -3.54
CA ASP A 303 21.42 -29.04 -3.96
C ASP A 303 20.64 -29.65 -2.78
N MET A 304 20.79 -29.10 -1.57
CA MET A 304 19.97 -29.49 -0.42
C MET A 304 18.54 -28.94 -0.57
N PRO A 305 17.50 -29.80 -0.54
CA PRO A 305 16.12 -29.35 -0.47
C PRO A 305 15.88 -28.55 0.81
N ILE A 306 15.09 -27.47 0.71
CA ILE A 306 14.67 -26.72 1.89
C ILE A 306 13.53 -27.49 2.57
N LEU A 307 13.81 -27.92 3.80
CA LEU A 307 12.95 -28.72 4.65
C LEU A 307 12.34 -27.87 5.78
N PRO A 308 11.26 -28.33 6.44
CA PRO A 308 10.62 -27.61 7.55
C PRO A 308 11.59 -27.17 8.65
N ALA A 309 12.52 -28.05 9.04
CA ALA A 309 13.55 -27.76 10.04
C ALA A 309 14.52 -26.61 9.68
N PHE A 310 14.49 -26.10 8.45
CA PHE A 310 15.34 -24.99 8.02
C PHE A 310 14.65 -23.63 8.13
N VAL A 311 13.33 -23.61 8.27
CA VAL A 311 12.54 -22.37 8.33
C VAL A 311 12.97 -21.56 9.55
N GLY A 312 13.23 -20.26 9.37
CA GLY A 312 13.70 -19.37 10.43
C GLY A 312 15.23 -19.34 10.61
N LEU A 313 15.96 -20.30 10.05
CA LEU A 313 17.42 -20.34 10.14
C LEU A 313 18.09 -19.53 9.03
N THR A 314 19.26 -18.96 9.33
CA THR A 314 20.10 -18.28 8.35
C THR A 314 21.25 -19.18 7.90
N PHE A 315 21.30 -19.48 6.60
CA PHE A 315 22.39 -20.21 5.96
C PHE A 315 23.31 -19.26 5.21
N ALA A 316 24.61 -19.54 5.22
CA ALA A 316 25.58 -18.91 4.36
C ALA A 316 25.88 -19.87 3.20
N VAL A 317 25.29 -19.62 2.03
CA VAL A 317 25.35 -20.50 0.86
C VAL A 317 26.46 -20.03 -0.08
N TYR A 318 27.35 -20.94 -0.49
CA TYR A 318 28.43 -20.61 -1.41
C TYR A 318 27.91 -20.33 -2.83
N ASP A 319 28.21 -19.15 -3.38
CA ASP A 319 27.80 -18.73 -4.72
C ASP A 319 28.82 -19.07 -5.82
N GLY A 320 29.98 -19.60 -5.46
CA GLY A 320 31.10 -19.82 -6.38
C GLY A 320 32.27 -18.86 -6.15
N GLN A 321 32.06 -17.75 -5.44
CA GLN A 321 33.05 -16.73 -5.11
C GLN A 321 33.07 -16.44 -3.59
N SER A 322 31.90 -16.21 -3.00
CA SER A 322 31.72 -15.89 -1.57
C SER A 322 30.59 -16.72 -0.96
N PHE A 323 30.49 -16.64 0.36
CA PHE A 323 29.36 -17.17 1.12
C PHE A 323 28.36 -16.06 1.35
N GLU A 324 27.19 -16.17 0.74
CA GLU A 324 26.12 -15.19 0.85
C GLU A 324 25.04 -15.67 1.80
N ARG A 325 24.51 -14.76 2.63
CA ARG A 325 23.48 -15.07 3.62
C ARG A 325 22.13 -15.30 2.94
N VAL A 326 21.42 -16.31 3.40
CA VAL A 326 20.07 -16.69 3.00
C VAL A 326 19.29 -17.01 4.27
N GLU A 327 18.40 -16.11 4.64
CA GLU A 327 17.38 -16.37 5.64
C GLU A 327 16.28 -17.22 4.99
N VAL A 328 15.95 -18.35 5.60
CA VAL A 328 15.01 -19.30 5.01
C VAL A 328 13.60 -18.95 5.44
N ASP A 329 12.87 -18.33 4.54
CA ASP A 329 11.44 -18.06 4.71
C ASP A 329 10.61 -19.36 4.52
N PRO A 330 9.45 -19.48 5.18
CA PRO A 330 8.49 -20.56 4.95
C PRO A 330 8.12 -20.77 3.47
N GLU A 331 8.07 -19.68 2.69
CA GLU A 331 7.75 -19.71 1.27
C GLU A 331 8.80 -20.46 0.42
N MET A 332 9.99 -20.69 0.98
CA MET A 332 11.09 -21.39 0.32
C MET A 332 10.97 -22.93 0.42
N LEU A 333 9.99 -23.46 1.16
CA LEU A 333 9.78 -24.90 1.30
C LEU A 333 9.55 -25.61 -0.05
N GLY A 334 10.33 -26.66 -0.29
CA GLY A 334 10.32 -27.40 -1.56
C GLY A 334 11.08 -26.75 -2.71
N HIS A 335 11.91 -25.74 -2.42
CA HIS A 335 12.99 -25.28 -3.28
C HIS A 335 14.33 -25.89 -2.86
N TYR A 336 15.42 -25.55 -3.56
CA TYR A 336 16.79 -25.89 -3.16
C TYR A 336 17.49 -24.64 -2.63
N LEU A 337 18.37 -24.78 -1.63
CA LEU A 337 19.12 -23.64 -1.07
C LEU A 337 19.86 -22.83 -2.13
N GLY A 338 20.44 -23.50 -3.14
CA GLY A 338 21.16 -22.84 -4.23
C GLY A 338 20.29 -22.08 -5.25
N GLU A 339 18.95 -22.15 -5.17
CA GLU A 339 18.06 -21.36 -6.03
C GLU A 339 17.99 -19.89 -5.58
N PHE A 340 18.24 -19.62 -4.29
CA PHE A 340 18.18 -18.28 -3.71
C PHE A 340 19.49 -17.51 -3.82
N GLN A 341 20.61 -18.20 -4.09
CA GLN A 341 21.90 -17.58 -4.41
C GLN A 341 22.45 -18.14 -5.72
N LEU A 342 22.21 -17.43 -6.82
CA LEU A 342 22.63 -17.86 -8.16
C LEU A 342 24.15 -17.76 -8.31
N THR A 343 24.80 -18.79 -8.86
CA THR A 343 26.24 -18.75 -9.20
C THR A 343 26.61 -17.78 -10.33
N ARG A 344 25.59 -17.22 -10.99
CA ARG A 344 25.74 -16.37 -12.16
C ARG A 344 25.16 -15.00 -11.84
N GLN A 345 25.88 -13.98 -12.26
CA GLN A 345 25.35 -12.62 -12.22
C GLN A 345 24.13 -12.51 -13.13
N SER A 346 23.09 -11.81 -12.67
CA SER A 346 21.95 -11.47 -13.51
C SER A 346 22.43 -10.55 -14.63
N VAL A 347 22.16 -10.93 -15.88
CA VAL A 347 22.49 -10.09 -17.02
C VAL A 347 21.52 -8.92 -17.06
N GLU A 348 21.98 -7.74 -16.66
CA GLU A 348 21.26 -6.50 -16.86
C GLU A 348 21.49 -6.03 -18.29
N HIS A 349 20.45 -6.10 -19.12
CA HIS A 349 20.49 -5.50 -20.45
C HIS A 349 20.36 -3.98 -20.30
N GLY A 350 21.47 -3.28 -20.49
CA GLY A 350 21.46 -1.83 -20.67
C GLY A 350 20.62 -1.41 -21.88
N GLN A 351 20.23 -0.14 -21.89
CA GLN A 351 19.55 0.48 -23.03
C GLN A 351 20.39 0.33 -24.31
N ALA A 352 19.75 0.03 -25.43
CA ALA A 352 20.42 -0.26 -26.70
C ALA A 352 21.45 0.83 -27.05
N GLY A 353 22.74 0.46 -27.07
CA GLY A 353 23.86 1.34 -27.44
C GLY A 353 24.78 1.79 -26.29
N ILE A 354 24.38 1.62 -25.03
CA ILE A 354 25.23 1.95 -23.87
C ILE A 354 25.94 0.69 -23.39
N GLY A 355 27.28 0.68 -23.44
CA GLY A 355 28.14 -0.41 -22.95
C GLY A 355 28.61 -1.41 -24.02
N ALA A 356 28.08 -1.37 -25.24
CA ALA A 356 28.43 -2.32 -26.32
C ALA A 356 29.81 -2.04 -26.96
N THR A 357 30.28 -0.79 -26.95
CA THR A 357 31.59 -0.38 -27.49
C THR A 357 32.43 0.30 -26.41
N ARG A 358 33.77 0.20 -26.47
CA ARG A 358 34.67 0.84 -25.48
C ARG A 358 34.41 2.34 -25.30
N SER A 359 33.95 3.03 -26.35
CA SER A 359 33.60 4.46 -26.32
C SER A 359 32.31 4.77 -25.56
N SER A 360 31.38 3.81 -25.46
CA SER A 360 30.08 4.00 -24.81
C SER A 360 30.09 3.83 -23.28
N LYS A 361 31.23 3.45 -22.69
CA LYS A 361 31.40 3.32 -21.22
C LYS A 361 31.58 4.66 -20.50
N PHE A 362 31.94 5.72 -21.23
CA PHE A 362 32.25 7.06 -20.69
C PHE A 362 31.25 8.11 -21.19
N VAL A 363 29.96 7.81 -21.15
CA VAL A 363 28.94 8.84 -21.36
C VAL A 363 28.70 9.56 -20.03
N PRO A 364 29.07 10.85 -19.87
CA PRO A 364 28.81 11.56 -18.64
C PRO A 364 27.31 11.77 -18.49
N LEU A 365 26.76 11.32 -17.36
CA LEU A 365 25.38 11.61 -16.98
C LEU A 365 25.23 13.12 -16.84
N LYS A 366 24.31 13.70 -17.61
CA LYS A 366 23.99 15.14 -17.61
C LYS A 366 22.92 15.44 -16.58
#